data_AF-A0A954S9W5-F1
#
_entry.id   AF-A0A954S9W5-F1
#
_cell.length_a   1.000
_cell.length_b   1.000
_cell.length_c   1.000
_cell.angle_alpha   90.00
_cell.angle_beta   90.00
_cell.angle_gamma   90.00
#
_symmetry.space_group_name_H-M   'P 1'
#
loop_
_entity.id
_entity.type
_entity.pdbx_description
1 polymer ?
#
loop_
_entity_poly.entity_id
_entity_poly.type
_entity_poly.pdbx_seq_one_letter_code
_entity_poly.pdbx_strand_id
1 'polypeptide(L)'
;MTAKSKVFSGKPVGAAGRSLSPWMLILVVSSGIAVLGIGVVFVVSTLIPESSLVPRGVAQATLVDGSVLVLLKMDTGASPSYEYELIPEPHDPWYVRFGLGLRKTRMLQPSANATEPVVFWMSRYEADTGRVLPFDNWSHCVAETGNGYRVMAARQHARFAINADENSGPTYMTNSAFDPLDPGSHRIILYQGRLPLLRPEEETFNLEVYTVDEGLVATLQVPLPNAGSLPMLAAPEPLPISDSDGDVEVTLTEIETKVEERQRNSQQLPPRIRIIPKLLVTQQGEASELWSDQRLRIADALGNEVDPYDCYLSPFESAWQLKARLFQDESASFTPNQRLTINDMARPKVDTATELSASLSFDGVELGVIGIGGAGEIVHQFSSSRTHHMWSTSGRHESSDYSLDADFQGTHSELKVDVPPKVPLWHVAAHAEGLTPDHEVQLLITNQNGHMIKPLEVHEMGEAHVWMFEAESSDEPMDLSFTIRKARNVEFTIAPPSSLRTSSP
;
A
#
# COMPACT_ATOMS: atom_id res chain seq x y z
N MET A 1 -86.06 -66.53 63.31
CA MET A 1 -85.68 -65.11 63.49
C MET A 1 -85.39 -64.52 62.12
N THR A 2 -86.16 -63.50 61.80
CA THR A 2 -86.36 -62.88 60.49
C THR A 2 -85.44 -61.68 60.35
N ALA A 3 -84.70 -61.57 59.24
CA ALA A 3 -84.22 -60.28 58.76
C ALA A 3 -84.21 -60.28 57.23
N LYS A 4 -85.04 -59.41 56.66
CA LYS A 4 -85.37 -59.25 55.24
C LYS A 4 -84.22 -58.57 54.49
N SER A 5 -83.79 -59.13 53.35
CA SER A 5 -83.00 -58.41 52.35
C SER A 5 -83.93 -57.61 51.44
N LYS A 6 -83.65 -56.32 51.24
CA LYS A 6 -84.37 -55.43 50.32
C LYS A 6 -83.45 -55.17 49.11
N VAL A 7 -83.91 -55.61 47.94
CA VAL A 7 -83.32 -55.32 46.63
C VAL A 7 -83.64 -53.87 46.27
N PHE A 8 -82.62 -53.07 45.94
CA PHE A 8 -82.78 -51.77 45.30
C PHE A 8 -82.16 -51.81 43.90
N SER A 9 -83.03 -51.61 42.92
CA SER A 9 -82.73 -51.39 41.51
C SER A 9 -82.31 -49.92 41.33
N GLY A 10 -81.09 -49.70 40.84
CA GLY A 10 -80.55 -48.39 40.47
C GLY A 10 -80.25 -48.35 38.98
N LYS A 11 -80.90 -47.42 38.27
CA LYS A 11 -80.71 -47.14 36.83
C LYS A 11 -79.29 -46.59 36.55
N PRO A 12 -78.70 -46.87 35.37
CA PRO A 12 -77.48 -46.21 34.94
C PRO A 12 -77.76 -44.75 34.55
N VAL A 13 -76.99 -43.83 35.11
CA VAL A 13 -76.94 -42.41 34.70
C VAL A 13 -75.94 -42.31 33.55
N GLY A 14 -76.43 -42.02 32.35
CA GLY A 14 -75.60 -41.71 31.19
C GLY A 14 -74.88 -40.38 31.42
N ALA A 15 -73.56 -40.42 31.57
CA ALA A 15 -72.72 -39.24 31.48
C ALA A 15 -72.63 -38.81 30.00
N ALA A 16 -73.30 -37.71 29.66
CA ALA A 16 -73.15 -37.06 28.37
C ALA A 16 -71.75 -36.44 28.26
N GLY A 17 -70.77 -37.25 27.85
CA GLY A 17 -69.46 -36.77 27.43
C GLY A 17 -69.60 -35.99 26.13
N ARG A 18 -69.54 -34.65 26.20
CA ARG A 18 -69.38 -33.81 25.01
C ARG A 18 -68.00 -34.14 24.42
N SER A 19 -67.98 -34.84 23.29
CA SER A 19 -66.75 -35.01 22.51
C SER A 19 -66.31 -33.64 22.03
N LEU A 20 -65.12 -33.21 22.46
CA LEU A 20 -64.44 -32.07 21.88
C LEU A 20 -64.18 -32.39 20.41
N SER A 21 -64.68 -31.53 19.52
CA SER A 21 -64.41 -31.59 18.09
C SER A 21 -62.90 -31.72 17.82
N PRO A 22 -62.45 -32.61 16.92
CA PRO A 22 -61.03 -32.74 16.55
C PRO A 22 -60.36 -31.40 16.18
N TRP A 23 -61.13 -30.44 15.65
CA TRP A 23 -60.65 -29.08 15.34
C TRP A 23 -60.32 -28.24 16.57
N MET A 24 -61.02 -28.45 17.69
CA MET A 24 -60.66 -27.79 18.96
C MET A 24 -59.34 -28.33 19.51
N LEU A 25 -59.05 -29.62 19.32
CA LEU A 25 -57.79 -30.22 19.74
C LEU A 25 -56.62 -29.70 18.88
N ILE A 26 -56.84 -29.52 17.58
CA ILE A 26 -55.86 -28.86 16.67
C ILE A 26 -55.65 -27.40 17.07
N LEU A 27 -56.70 -26.65 17.42
CA LEU A 27 -56.59 -25.26 17.88
C LEU A 27 -55.89 -25.14 19.24
N VAL A 28 -56.11 -26.06 20.16
CA VAL A 28 -55.43 -26.08 21.47
C VAL A 28 -53.96 -26.49 21.34
N VAL A 29 -53.64 -27.44 20.45
CA VAL A 29 -52.25 -27.83 20.19
C VAL A 29 -51.51 -26.76 19.39
N SER A 30 -52.15 -26.11 18.41
CA SER A 30 -51.53 -25.02 17.64
C SER A 30 -51.33 -23.76 18.47
N SER A 31 -52.27 -23.42 19.37
CA SER A 31 -52.09 -22.33 20.32
C SER A 31 -51.03 -22.65 21.38
N GLY A 32 -50.93 -23.90 21.85
CA GLY A 32 -49.85 -24.36 22.73
C GLY A 32 -48.47 -24.26 22.07
N ILE A 33 -48.34 -24.66 20.81
CA ILE A 33 -47.08 -24.53 20.03
C ILE A 33 -46.78 -23.07 19.73
N ALA A 34 -47.78 -22.24 19.43
CA ALA A 34 -47.57 -20.80 19.23
C ALA A 34 -47.13 -20.10 20.52
N VAL A 35 -47.72 -20.43 21.67
CA VAL A 35 -47.32 -19.86 22.97
C VAL A 35 -45.95 -20.37 23.41
N LEU A 36 -45.61 -21.64 23.17
CA LEU A 36 -44.25 -22.15 23.37
C LEU A 36 -43.24 -21.51 22.42
N GLY A 37 -43.60 -21.30 21.15
CA GLY A 37 -42.78 -20.61 20.17
C GLY A 37 -42.53 -19.16 20.56
N ILE A 38 -43.58 -18.42 20.97
CA ILE A 38 -43.48 -17.04 21.47
C ILE A 38 -42.67 -17.01 22.77
N GLY A 39 -42.88 -17.96 23.68
CA GLY A 39 -42.14 -18.07 24.94
C GLY A 39 -40.65 -18.34 24.71
N VAL A 40 -40.30 -19.24 23.77
CA VAL A 40 -38.91 -19.50 23.38
C VAL A 40 -38.31 -18.29 22.68
N VAL A 41 -39.03 -17.63 21.77
CA VAL A 41 -38.56 -16.39 21.13
C VAL A 41 -38.34 -15.28 22.16
N PHE A 42 -39.22 -15.13 23.16
CA PHE A 42 -39.11 -14.12 24.21
C PHE A 42 -37.94 -14.42 25.16
N VAL A 43 -37.79 -15.68 25.60
CA VAL A 43 -36.66 -16.12 26.44
C VAL A 43 -35.34 -16.00 25.67
N VAL A 44 -35.30 -16.36 24.38
CA VAL A 44 -34.12 -16.16 23.54
C VAL A 44 -33.85 -14.67 23.34
N SER A 45 -34.86 -13.83 23.09
CA SER A 45 -34.67 -12.38 22.93
C SER A 45 -34.24 -11.64 24.19
N THR A 46 -34.56 -12.19 25.38
CA THR A 46 -34.17 -11.59 26.67
C THR A 46 -32.84 -12.12 27.20
N LEU A 47 -32.39 -13.27 26.68
CA LEU A 47 -31.07 -13.84 26.96
C LEU A 47 -30.00 -13.45 25.94
N ILE A 48 -30.39 -12.86 24.80
CA ILE A 48 -29.44 -12.23 23.89
C ILE A 48 -28.99 -10.94 24.58
N PRO A 49 -27.72 -10.83 25.03
CA PRO A 49 -27.20 -9.59 25.58
C PRO A 49 -27.47 -8.47 24.57
N GLU A 50 -27.93 -7.30 25.04
CA GLU A 50 -28.14 -6.13 24.19
C GLU A 50 -26.97 -6.05 23.20
N SER A 51 -27.28 -6.27 21.92
CA SER A 51 -26.28 -6.24 20.88
C SER A 51 -25.67 -4.86 20.92
N SER A 52 -24.41 -4.75 21.37
CA SER A 52 -23.68 -3.50 21.33
C SER A 52 -23.86 -2.91 19.93
N LEU A 53 -24.33 -1.66 19.87
CA LEU A 53 -24.57 -0.96 18.61
C LEU A 53 -23.26 -0.67 17.87
N VAL A 54 -22.13 -0.73 18.60
CA VAL A 54 -20.78 -0.64 18.05
C VAL A 54 -20.34 -2.03 17.57
N PRO A 55 -19.87 -2.18 16.32
CA PRO A 55 -19.33 -3.44 15.82
C PRO A 55 -18.18 -3.97 16.68
N ARG A 56 -18.12 -5.29 16.86
CA ARG A 56 -16.93 -5.94 17.43
C ARG A 56 -15.85 -5.98 16.36
N GLY A 57 -14.68 -5.42 16.67
CA GLY A 57 -13.49 -5.51 15.85
C GLY A 57 -12.46 -6.49 16.39
N VAL A 58 -11.27 -6.46 15.79
CA VAL A 58 -10.04 -7.11 16.27
C VAL A 58 -9.61 -6.54 17.63
N ALA A 59 -9.69 -5.22 17.78
CA ALA A 59 -9.38 -4.50 19.01
C ALA A 59 -10.26 -3.26 19.13
N GLN A 60 -10.45 -2.73 20.35
CA GLN A 60 -11.23 -1.51 20.57
C GLN A 60 -10.71 -0.72 21.77
N ALA A 61 -10.90 0.60 21.73
CA ALA A 61 -10.58 1.52 22.82
C ALA A 61 -11.66 2.59 22.95
N THR A 62 -12.02 2.93 24.20
CA THR A 62 -12.90 4.07 24.49
C THR A 62 -12.05 5.33 24.59
N LEU A 63 -12.40 6.36 23.81
CA LEU A 63 -11.70 7.63 23.75
C LEU A 63 -12.14 8.56 24.89
N VAL A 64 -11.37 9.63 25.11
CA VAL A 64 -11.64 10.64 26.17
C VAL A 64 -13.01 11.29 26.02
N ASP A 65 -13.50 11.46 24.79
CA ASP A 65 -14.83 12.02 24.51
C ASP A 65 -15.98 11.00 24.55
N GLY A 66 -15.71 9.77 25.00
CA GLY A 66 -16.70 8.71 25.14
C GLY A 66 -17.01 7.96 23.86
N SER A 67 -16.47 8.37 22.70
CA SER A 67 -16.56 7.57 21.48
C SER A 67 -15.71 6.30 21.57
N VAL A 68 -15.98 5.33 20.69
CA VAL A 68 -15.27 4.05 20.64
C VAL A 68 -14.51 3.95 19.33
N LEU A 69 -13.20 3.78 19.41
CA LEU A 69 -12.37 3.41 18.28
C LEU A 69 -12.32 1.90 18.17
N VAL A 70 -12.58 1.38 16.97
CA VAL A 70 -12.58 -0.05 16.67
C VAL A 70 -11.60 -0.32 15.54
N LEU A 71 -10.63 -1.19 15.79
CA LEU A 71 -9.82 -1.82 14.74
C LEU A 71 -10.66 -2.95 14.13
N LEU A 72 -11.15 -2.74 12.92
CA LEU A 72 -12.10 -3.66 12.28
C LEU A 72 -11.41 -4.88 11.68
N LYS A 73 -10.28 -4.66 11.00
CA LYS A 73 -9.52 -5.72 10.34
C LYS A 73 -8.04 -5.35 10.31
N MET A 74 -7.20 -6.37 10.29
CA MET A 74 -5.78 -6.30 9.96
C MET A 74 -5.49 -7.45 8.99
N ASP A 75 -4.80 -7.17 7.90
CA ASP A 75 -4.55 -8.14 6.84
C ASP A 75 -3.09 -8.06 6.39
N THR A 76 -2.58 -9.19 5.92
CA THR A 76 -1.22 -9.32 5.42
C THR A 76 -1.23 -10.04 4.07
N GLY A 77 -0.49 -9.53 3.10
CA GLY A 77 -0.33 -10.18 1.80
C GLY A 77 -0.34 -9.21 0.63
N ALA A 78 -0.25 -9.77 -0.59
CA ALA A 78 -0.13 -8.99 -1.83
C ALA A 78 -1.41 -8.27 -2.27
N SER A 79 -2.56 -8.62 -1.69
CA SER A 79 -3.86 -8.03 -2.06
C SER A 79 -4.75 -7.88 -0.82
N PRO A 80 -4.32 -7.06 0.15
CA PRO A 80 -5.10 -6.82 1.36
C PRO A 80 -6.44 -6.22 0.96
N SER A 81 -7.53 -6.65 1.57
CA SER A 81 -8.85 -6.12 1.22
C SER A 81 -9.75 -5.98 2.43
N TYR A 82 -10.67 -5.04 2.37
CA TYR A 82 -11.71 -4.88 3.38
C TYR A 82 -13.07 -5.07 2.73
N GLU A 83 -13.74 -6.16 3.10
CA GLU A 83 -15.10 -6.42 2.68
C GLU A 83 -16.06 -5.76 3.67
N TYR A 84 -16.98 -4.94 3.15
CA TYR A 84 -18.04 -4.32 3.94
C TYR A 84 -19.41 -4.65 3.35
N GLU A 85 -20.38 -4.82 4.23
CA GLU A 85 -21.75 -5.08 3.83
C GLU A 85 -22.41 -3.79 3.36
N LEU A 86 -23.07 -3.87 2.20
CA LEU A 86 -23.98 -2.83 1.75
C LEU A 86 -25.30 -2.96 2.50
N ILE A 87 -25.80 -1.83 2.98
CA ILE A 87 -27.10 -1.79 3.63
C ILE A 87 -28.18 -2.04 2.57
N PRO A 88 -29.15 -2.91 2.85
CA PRO A 88 -30.26 -3.14 1.93
C PRO A 88 -30.99 -1.83 1.60
N GLU A 89 -31.15 -1.54 0.32
CA GLU A 89 -31.86 -0.36 -0.18
C GLU A 89 -33.38 -0.51 0.03
N PRO A 90 -34.15 0.60 0.07
CA PRO A 90 -35.62 0.53 0.16
C PRO A 90 -36.26 -0.32 -0.94
N HIS A 91 -35.61 -0.38 -2.11
CA HIS A 91 -36.02 -1.17 -3.26
C HIS A 91 -35.51 -2.62 -3.23
N ASP A 92 -34.59 -2.97 -2.32
CA ASP A 92 -34.13 -4.36 -2.21
C ASP A 92 -35.29 -5.27 -1.77
N PRO A 93 -35.30 -6.54 -2.21
CA PRO A 93 -36.33 -7.49 -1.84
C PRO A 93 -36.47 -7.60 -0.32
N TRP A 94 -37.70 -7.77 0.18
CA TRP A 94 -37.97 -7.84 1.62
C TRP A 94 -37.09 -8.89 2.32
N TYR A 95 -36.81 -10.02 1.68
CA TYR A 95 -35.97 -11.07 2.26
C TYR A 95 -34.50 -10.60 2.45
N VAL A 96 -33.96 -9.71 1.62
CA VAL A 96 -32.63 -9.10 1.85
C VAL A 96 -32.68 -8.13 3.05
N ARG A 97 -33.74 -7.32 3.14
CA ARG A 97 -33.99 -6.38 4.24
C ARG A 97 -34.15 -7.06 5.60
N PHE A 98 -34.73 -8.26 5.62
CA PHE A 98 -34.90 -9.08 6.84
C PHE A 98 -33.75 -10.08 7.06
N GLY A 99 -32.63 -9.96 6.33
CA GLY A 99 -31.43 -10.79 6.53
C GLY A 99 -31.58 -12.26 6.10
N LEU A 100 -32.58 -12.58 5.28
CA LEU A 100 -32.84 -13.90 4.71
C LEU A 100 -32.22 -14.09 3.30
N GLY A 101 -31.74 -13.03 2.67
CA GLY A 101 -31.03 -13.06 1.38
C GLY A 101 -29.53 -12.87 1.53
N LEU A 102 -28.77 -13.20 0.47
CA LEU A 102 -27.36 -12.86 0.37
C LEU A 102 -27.21 -11.34 0.47
N ARG A 103 -26.46 -10.86 1.47
CA ARG A 103 -26.13 -9.45 1.60
C ARG A 103 -25.15 -9.09 0.48
N LYS A 104 -25.42 -7.98 -0.20
CA LYS A 104 -24.46 -7.43 -1.16
C LYS A 104 -23.26 -6.94 -0.35
N THR A 105 -22.08 -7.38 -0.69
CA THR A 105 -20.84 -6.88 -0.11
C THR A 105 -20.05 -6.13 -1.17
N ARG A 106 -19.17 -5.25 -0.70
CA ARG A 106 -18.17 -4.62 -1.54
C ARG A 106 -16.81 -4.75 -0.92
N MET A 107 -15.82 -4.85 -1.78
CA MET A 107 -14.44 -5.01 -1.41
C MET A 107 -13.69 -3.70 -1.68
N LEU A 108 -13.10 -3.13 -0.64
CA LEU A 108 -12.09 -2.08 -0.77
C LEU A 108 -10.74 -2.77 -0.93
N GLN A 109 -10.05 -2.46 -2.03
CA GLN A 109 -8.67 -2.85 -2.23
C GLN A 109 -7.82 -1.58 -2.24
N PRO A 110 -6.82 -1.46 -1.36
CA PRO A 110 -5.84 -0.40 -1.47
C PRO A 110 -5.00 -0.60 -2.74
N SER A 111 -4.34 0.47 -3.20
CA SER A 111 -3.41 0.35 -4.32
C SER A 111 -2.34 -0.72 -4.04
N ALA A 112 -2.10 -1.59 -5.02
CA ALA A 112 -1.19 -2.75 -4.91
C ALA A 112 0.31 -2.37 -4.85
N ASN A 113 0.63 -1.07 -4.82
CA ASN A 113 2.00 -0.58 -5.00
C ASN A 113 2.79 -0.49 -3.69
N ALA A 114 2.29 -1.07 -2.59
CA ALA A 114 2.95 -0.94 -1.29
C ALA A 114 3.94 -2.08 -1.07
N THR A 115 5.20 -1.72 -0.83
CA THR A 115 6.23 -2.56 -0.20
C THR A 115 5.89 -2.92 1.24
N GLU A 116 4.81 -2.36 1.79
CA GLU A 116 4.39 -2.56 3.17
C GLU A 116 3.39 -3.71 3.30
N PRO A 117 3.74 -4.73 4.10
CA PRO A 117 3.03 -6.01 4.13
C PRO A 117 1.79 -6.04 5.03
N VAL A 118 1.58 -5.06 5.90
CA VAL A 118 0.46 -5.05 6.86
C VAL A 118 -0.47 -3.87 6.59
N VAL A 119 -1.75 -4.14 6.33
CA VAL A 119 -2.78 -3.11 6.20
C VAL A 119 -3.80 -3.28 7.32
N PHE A 120 -4.18 -2.17 7.94
CA PHE A 120 -5.20 -2.16 8.98
C PHE A 120 -6.30 -1.16 8.68
N TRP A 121 -7.53 -1.49 9.09
CA TRP A 121 -8.72 -0.67 8.92
C TRP A 121 -9.36 -0.43 10.27
N MET A 122 -9.63 0.83 10.57
CA MET A 122 -10.31 1.23 11.79
C MET A 122 -11.49 2.15 11.48
N SER A 123 -12.45 2.17 12.39
CA SER A 123 -13.59 3.09 12.37
C SER A 123 -13.88 3.58 13.78
N ARG A 124 -14.46 4.78 13.86
CA ARG A 124 -14.78 5.42 15.13
C ARG A 124 -16.30 5.53 15.24
N TYR A 125 -16.84 5.24 16.42
CA TYR A 125 -18.27 5.17 16.64
C TYR A 125 -18.70 5.95 17.88
N GLU A 126 -19.88 6.54 17.83
CA GLU A 126 -20.59 7.04 19.01
C GLU A 126 -21.09 5.85 19.82
N ALA A 127 -20.71 5.76 21.12
CA ALA A 127 -20.93 4.58 21.94
C ALA A 127 -22.42 4.21 22.09
N ASP A 128 -23.28 5.22 22.24
CA ASP A 128 -24.70 5.03 22.55
C ASP A 128 -25.56 4.71 21.32
N THR A 129 -25.12 5.14 20.14
CA THR A 129 -25.93 5.05 18.91
C THR A 129 -25.34 4.11 17.87
N GLY A 130 -24.05 3.76 17.99
CA GLY A 130 -23.31 3.05 16.94
C GLY A 130 -23.09 3.88 15.68
N ARG A 131 -23.38 5.19 15.69
CA ARG A 131 -23.18 6.07 14.54
C ARG A 131 -21.69 6.26 14.28
N VAL A 132 -21.29 6.16 13.02
CA VAL A 132 -19.90 6.39 12.63
C VAL A 132 -19.52 7.87 12.78
N LEU A 133 -18.31 8.12 13.26
CA LEU A 133 -17.73 9.43 13.50
C LEU A 133 -16.50 9.65 12.61
N PRO A 134 -16.21 10.90 12.21
CA PRO A 134 -15.03 11.20 11.42
C PRO A 134 -13.73 11.12 12.25
N PHE A 135 -12.62 11.02 11.53
CA PHE A 135 -11.25 11.04 12.04
C PHE A 135 -10.67 12.46 12.03
N ASP A 136 -11.47 13.43 12.46
CA ASP A 136 -11.07 14.84 12.47
C ASP A 136 -9.86 15.03 13.40
N ASN A 137 -8.87 15.80 12.92
CA ASN A 137 -7.64 16.08 13.64
C ASN A 137 -6.73 14.85 13.91
N TRP A 138 -6.86 13.75 13.17
CA TRP A 138 -5.95 12.61 13.29
C TRP A 138 -4.74 12.76 12.37
N SER A 139 -3.57 12.30 12.81
CA SER A 139 -2.33 12.45 12.05
C SER A 139 -1.73 11.13 11.60
N HIS A 140 -1.43 10.25 12.54
CA HIS A 140 -0.68 9.04 12.28
C HIS A 140 -0.92 7.99 13.37
N CYS A 141 -0.43 6.78 13.11
CA CYS A 141 -0.40 5.70 14.07
C CYS A 141 1.05 5.25 14.29
N VAL A 142 1.36 4.76 15.49
CA VAL A 142 2.64 4.15 15.84
C VAL A 142 2.36 2.75 16.35
N ALA A 143 3.07 1.76 15.84
CA ALA A 143 3.11 0.43 16.42
C ALA A 143 4.29 0.34 17.39
N GLU A 144 4.01 -0.07 18.62
CA GLU A 144 5.01 -0.36 19.65
C GLU A 144 4.94 -1.84 20.03
N THR A 145 6.06 -2.54 19.90
CA THR A 145 6.17 -3.95 20.29
C THR A 145 6.67 -4.08 21.74
N GLY A 146 6.54 -5.27 22.34
CA GLY A 146 6.90 -5.52 23.75
C GLY A 146 8.36 -5.22 24.14
N ASN A 147 9.29 -5.22 23.18
CA ASN A 147 10.70 -4.85 23.42
C ASN A 147 10.96 -3.33 23.32
N GLY A 148 9.90 -2.52 23.18
CA GLY A 148 9.98 -1.06 23.04
C GLY A 148 10.29 -0.58 21.63
N TYR A 149 10.37 -1.48 20.63
CA TYR A 149 10.51 -1.05 19.24
C TYR A 149 9.27 -0.29 18.77
N ARG A 150 9.45 0.96 18.35
CA ARG A 150 8.40 1.87 17.87
C ARG A 150 8.59 2.17 16.38
N VAL A 151 7.55 1.94 15.58
CA VAL A 151 7.54 2.27 14.16
C VAL A 151 6.26 3.00 13.77
N MET A 152 6.43 4.09 13.02
CA MET A 152 5.32 4.86 12.50
C MET A 152 4.68 4.14 11.30
N ALA A 153 3.36 4.14 11.23
CA ALA A 153 2.63 3.73 10.04
C ALA A 153 3.03 4.60 8.83
N ALA A 154 2.92 4.06 7.61
CA ALA A 154 3.23 4.80 6.39
C ALA A 154 2.53 6.16 6.36
N ARG A 155 3.20 7.14 5.76
CA ARG A 155 2.60 8.46 5.49
C ARG A 155 1.39 8.38 4.56
N GLN A 156 1.31 7.34 3.73
CA GLN A 156 0.17 7.08 2.86
C GLN A 156 -0.93 6.36 3.64
N HIS A 157 -1.67 7.11 4.45
CA HIS A 157 -2.95 6.66 4.97
C HIS A 157 -4.08 7.17 4.08
N ALA A 158 -5.19 6.44 4.08
CA ALA A 158 -6.37 6.78 3.30
C ALA A 158 -7.59 6.84 4.21
N ARG A 159 -8.48 7.80 3.93
CA ARG A 159 -9.83 7.80 4.50
C ARG A 159 -10.82 7.46 3.41
N PHE A 160 -11.64 6.47 3.70
CA PHE A 160 -12.79 6.11 2.89
C PHE A 160 -14.03 6.59 3.61
N ALA A 161 -14.80 7.47 2.98
CA ALA A 161 -16.08 7.93 3.49
C ALA A 161 -17.15 7.49 2.49
N ILE A 162 -18.11 6.66 2.91
CA ILE A 162 -19.07 6.03 2.00
C ILE A 162 -20.49 6.43 2.42
N ASN A 163 -21.22 7.01 1.46
CA ASN A 163 -22.62 7.38 1.60
C ASN A 163 -23.54 6.21 1.23
N ALA A 164 -24.80 6.32 1.64
CA ALA A 164 -25.83 5.33 1.34
C ALA A 164 -26.06 5.15 -0.17
N ASP A 165 -25.99 6.25 -0.91
CA ASP A 165 -26.49 6.34 -2.28
C ASP A 165 -25.39 6.67 -3.31
N GLU A 166 -24.16 6.94 -2.87
CA GLU A 166 -23.03 7.31 -3.73
C GLU A 166 -21.71 6.68 -3.30
N ASN A 167 -20.92 6.25 -4.30
CA ASN A 167 -19.54 5.83 -4.10
C ASN A 167 -18.65 7.06 -4.08
N SER A 168 -18.23 7.50 -2.91
CA SER A 168 -17.06 8.38 -2.83
C SER A 168 -15.81 7.51 -2.95
N GLY A 169 -14.89 7.90 -3.84
CA GLY A 169 -13.58 7.26 -3.94
C GLY A 169 -12.73 7.52 -2.69
N PRO A 170 -11.62 6.78 -2.50
CA PRO A 170 -10.65 7.08 -1.46
C PRO A 170 -10.17 8.53 -1.54
N THR A 171 -10.13 9.22 -0.40
CA THR A 171 -9.34 10.45 -0.26
C THR A 171 -7.97 10.06 0.29
N TYR A 172 -6.95 10.11 -0.57
CA TYR A 172 -5.55 9.88 -0.19
C TYR A 172 -4.95 11.18 0.35
N MET A 173 -4.22 11.08 1.45
CA MET A 173 -3.49 12.21 2.00
C MET A 173 -2.07 11.79 2.33
N THR A 174 -1.12 12.70 2.07
CA THR A 174 0.30 12.41 2.25
C THR A 174 0.87 12.99 3.53
N ASN A 175 0.32 14.07 4.12
CA ASN A 175 0.89 14.72 5.33
C ASN A 175 -0.04 15.69 6.14
N SER A 176 -1.33 15.82 5.84
CA SER A 176 -2.22 16.79 6.53
C SER A 176 -3.47 16.14 7.12
N ALA A 177 -4.05 16.81 8.12
CA ALA A 177 -5.33 16.43 8.72
C ALA A 177 -6.36 16.19 7.62
N PHE A 178 -7.22 15.19 7.80
CA PHE A 178 -8.32 15.03 6.87
C PHE A 178 -9.24 16.24 6.90
N ASP A 179 -9.70 16.67 5.72
CA ASP A 179 -10.75 17.68 5.63
C ASP A 179 -11.94 17.23 6.47
N PRO A 180 -12.56 18.13 7.27
CA PRO A 180 -13.71 17.78 8.08
C PRO A 180 -14.81 17.14 7.24
N LEU A 181 -15.42 16.06 7.74
CA LEU A 181 -16.63 15.50 7.14
C LEU A 181 -17.85 15.99 7.90
N ASP A 182 -18.93 16.27 7.18
CA ASP A 182 -20.21 16.61 7.80
C ASP A 182 -20.69 15.44 8.69
N PRO A 183 -20.89 15.66 10.01
CA PRO A 183 -21.31 14.59 10.90
C PRO A 183 -22.62 13.95 10.45
N GLY A 184 -22.64 12.61 10.35
CA GLY A 184 -23.84 11.86 9.98
C GLY A 184 -24.20 11.85 8.48
N SER A 185 -23.40 12.50 7.62
CA SER A 185 -23.58 12.40 6.17
C SER A 185 -23.16 11.03 5.62
N HIS A 186 -22.20 10.37 6.28
CA HIS A 186 -21.63 9.09 5.87
C HIS A 186 -22.11 7.96 6.77
N ARG A 187 -22.25 6.76 6.18
CA ARG A 187 -22.61 5.53 6.92
C ARG A 187 -21.39 4.72 7.33
N ILE A 188 -20.33 4.81 6.55
CA ILE A 188 -19.06 4.14 6.81
C ILE A 188 -17.97 5.18 6.65
N ILE A 189 -17.10 5.29 7.66
CA ILE A 189 -15.87 6.06 7.61
C ILE A 189 -14.77 5.10 8.08
N LEU A 190 -13.83 4.80 7.18
CA LEU A 190 -12.70 3.92 7.45
C LEU A 190 -11.42 4.71 7.34
N TYR A 191 -10.58 4.56 8.34
CA TYR A 191 -9.17 4.91 8.25
C TYR A 191 -8.40 3.66 7.87
N GLN A 192 -7.58 3.78 6.84
CA GLN A 192 -6.64 2.77 6.44
C GLN A 192 -5.24 3.26 6.74
N GLY A 193 -4.50 2.49 7.54
CA GLY A 193 -3.07 2.66 7.71
C GLY A 193 -2.30 1.43 7.25
N ARG A 194 -0.99 1.59 7.15
CA ARG A 194 -0.07 0.53 6.73
C ARG A 194 1.14 0.48 7.65
N LEU A 195 1.63 -0.71 7.94
CA LEU A 195 2.78 -0.96 8.81
C LEU A 195 3.74 -1.94 8.12
N PRO A 196 5.03 -1.91 8.49
CA PRO A 196 5.91 -3.02 8.21
C PRO A 196 5.46 -4.30 8.92
N LEU A 197 5.98 -5.43 8.46
CA LEU A 197 5.89 -6.67 9.22
C LEU A 197 6.66 -6.50 10.53
N LEU A 198 6.03 -6.88 11.63
CA LEU A 198 6.62 -6.82 12.95
C LEU A 198 6.98 -8.23 13.39
N ARG A 199 8.21 -8.42 13.89
CA ARG A 199 8.58 -9.68 14.55
C ARG A 199 7.91 -9.75 15.92
N PRO A 200 7.15 -10.80 16.24
CA PRO A 200 6.68 -11.06 17.58
C PRO A 200 7.85 -11.48 18.46
N GLU A 201 8.11 -10.71 19.52
CA GLU A 201 8.55 -11.32 20.79
C GLU A 201 7.34 -11.73 21.64
N GLU A 202 6.19 -11.11 21.40
CA GLU A 202 4.92 -11.29 22.12
C GLU A 202 3.76 -11.60 21.15
N GLU A 203 2.61 -12.03 21.66
CA GLU A 203 1.43 -12.31 20.81
C GLU A 203 0.72 -11.04 20.30
N THR A 204 1.01 -9.90 20.92
CA THR A 204 0.34 -8.62 20.65
C THR A 204 1.35 -7.47 20.54
N PHE A 205 0.92 -6.36 19.94
CA PHE A 205 1.62 -5.08 19.98
C PHE A 205 0.63 -3.96 20.30
N ASN A 206 1.12 -2.81 20.72
CA ASN A 206 0.32 -1.61 20.94
C ASN A 206 0.25 -0.81 19.65
N LEU A 207 -0.96 -0.55 19.15
CA LEU A 207 -1.21 0.42 18.09
C LEU A 207 -1.68 1.73 18.74
N GLU A 208 -0.79 2.70 18.78
CA GLU A 208 -1.03 4.04 19.28
C GLU A 208 -1.52 4.95 18.16
N VAL A 209 -2.51 5.78 18.46
CA VAL A 209 -3.15 6.69 17.50
C VAL A 209 -2.98 8.12 17.99
N TYR A 210 -2.58 9.01 17.10
CA TYR A 210 -2.22 10.39 17.43
C TYR A 210 -3.05 11.43 16.67
N THR A 211 -3.24 12.59 17.30
CA THR A 211 -3.81 13.78 16.65
C THR A 211 -2.76 14.55 15.83
N VAL A 212 -3.18 15.53 15.03
CA VAL A 212 -2.28 16.49 14.31
C VAL A 212 -1.48 17.35 15.27
N ASP A 213 -2.00 17.54 16.48
CA ASP A 213 -1.30 18.14 17.61
C ASP A 213 -0.51 17.08 18.42
N GLU A 214 -0.16 15.95 17.79
CA GLU A 214 0.57 14.77 18.30
C GLU A 214 0.13 14.30 19.70
N GLY A 215 -1.13 14.52 20.06
CA GLY A 215 -1.72 14.03 21.30
C GLY A 215 -2.10 12.56 21.14
N LEU A 216 -1.69 11.71 22.09
CA LEU A 216 -2.13 10.32 22.12
C LEU A 216 -3.64 10.25 22.32
N VAL A 217 -4.35 9.72 21.32
CA VAL A 217 -5.81 9.56 21.29
C VAL A 217 -6.21 8.24 21.94
N ALA A 218 -5.52 7.17 21.56
CA ALA A 218 -5.84 5.81 21.96
C ALA A 218 -4.63 4.90 21.84
N THR A 219 -4.61 3.86 22.66
CA THR A 219 -3.74 2.70 22.50
C THR A 219 -4.63 1.47 22.37
N LEU A 220 -4.46 0.74 21.27
CA LEU A 220 -5.16 -0.51 21.00
C LEU A 220 -4.16 -1.66 21.18
N GLN A 221 -4.52 -2.68 21.95
CA GLN A 221 -3.74 -3.91 21.99
C GLN A 221 -4.16 -4.81 20.82
N VAL A 222 -3.27 -5.02 19.87
CA VAL A 222 -3.57 -5.67 18.59
C VAL A 222 -2.84 -7.01 18.49
N PRO A 223 -3.54 -8.11 18.15
CA PRO A 223 -2.89 -9.39 17.89
C PRO A 223 -2.02 -9.30 16.64
N LEU A 224 -0.85 -9.94 16.67
CA LEU A 224 0.01 -10.00 15.49
C LEU A 224 -0.58 -10.97 14.46
N PRO A 225 -0.69 -10.56 13.18
CA PRO A 225 -1.27 -11.41 12.14
C PRO A 225 -0.42 -12.65 11.83
N ASN A 226 0.85 -12.69 12.24
CA ASN A 226 1.83 -13.73 11.86
C ASN A 226 2.56 -14.36 13.05
N ALA A 227 1.82 -14.98 13.99
CA ALA A 227 2.40 -15.69 15.15
C ALA A 227 3.13 -17.02 14.81
N GLY A 228 3.49 -17.25 13.53
CA GLY A 228 4.19 -18.46 13.07
C GLY A 228 5.71 -18.39 13.21
N SER A 229 6.41 -19.47 12.87
CA SER A 229 7.88 -19.47 12.78
C SER A 229 8.31 -18.51 11.66
N LEU A 230 8.80 -17.34 12.04
CA LEU A 230 9.26 -16.34 11.07
C LEU A 230 10.64 -16.67 10.54
N PRO A 231 10.93 -16.31 9.27
CA PRO A 231 12.26 -16.45 8.71
C PRO A 231 13.31 -15.74 9.57
N MET A 232 14.53 -16.26 9.54
CA MET A 232 15.71 -15.66 10.14
C MET A 232 16.79 -15.55 9.07
N LEU A 233 17.49 -14.41 9.05
CA LEU A 233 18.70 -14.27 8.27
C LEU A 233 19.84 -15.06 8.91
N ALA A 234 20.89 -15.31 8.13
CA ALA A 234 22.14 -15.85 8.66
C ALA A 234 22.71 -14.94 9.75
N ALA A 235 23.60 -15.48 10.58
CA ALA A 235 24.31 -14.67 11.55
C ALA A 235 25.14 -13.59 10.83
N PRO A 236 25.23 -12.36 11.37
CA PRO A 236 25.98 -11.30 10.74
C PRO A 236 27.47 -11.62 10.74
N GLU A 237 28.12 -11.23 9.65
CA GLU A 237 29.56 -11.38 9.48
C GLU A 237 30.30 -10.15 10.03
N PRO A 238 31.52 -10.32 10.57
CA PRO A 238 32.29 -9.21 11.10
C PRO A 238 32.81 -8.30 9.98
N LEU A 239 32.82 -6.98 10.22
CA LEU A 239 33.42 -6.01 9.30
C LEU A 239 34.96 -5.98 9.44
N PRO A 240 35.72 -5.73 8.36
CA PRO A 240 35.24 -5.54 6.99
C PRO A 240 34.81 -6.87 6.34
N ILE A 241 33.83 -6.80 5.44
CA ILE A 241 33.30 -7.94 4.67
C ILE A 241 33.30 -7.61 3.18
N SER A 242 33.65 -8.57 2.33
CA SER A 242 33.65 -8.42 0.87
C SER A 242 32.62 -9.36 0.23
N ASP A 243 32.03 -8.89 -0.87
CA ASP A 243 31.24 -9.69 -1.80
C ASP A 243 31.57 -9.23 -3.24
N SER A 244 31.28 -10.07 -4.23
CA SER A 244 31.69 -9.83 -5.62
C SER A 244 30.62 -10.23 -6.62
N ASP A 245 30.47 -9.42 -7.66
CA ASP A 245 29.67 -9.73 -8.83
C ASP A 245 30.51 -9.48 -10.10
N GLY A 246 30.84 -10.58 -10.78
CA GLY A 246 31.72 -10.56 -11.95
C GLY A 246 33.13 -10.09 -11.61
N ASP A 247 33.53 -8.97 -12.21
CA ASP A 247 34.85 -8.35 -12.10
C ASP A 247 34.94 -7.24 -11.03
N VAL A 248 33.83 -6.99 -10.33
CA VAL A 248 33.70 -5.97 -9.29
C VAL A 248 33.62 -6.64 -7.93
N GLU A 249 34.53 -6.27 -7.03
CA GLU A 249 34.49 -6.63 -5.62
C GLU A 249 34.15 -5.38 -4.80
N VAL A 250 33.20 -5.53 -3.87
CA VAL A 250 32.78 -4.47 -2.97
C VAL A 250 33.07 -4.91 -1.55
N THR A 251 33.85 -4.12 -0.83
CA THR A 251 34.13 -4.32 0.58
C THR A 251 33.34 -3.31 1.42
N LEU A 252 32.44 -3.79 2.25
CA LEU A 252 31.82 -3.00 3.30
C LEU A 252 32.79 -2.88 4.47
N THR A 253 33.29 -1.67 4.71
CA THR A 253 34.33 -1.39 5.71
C THR A 253 33.77 -0.92 7.03
N GLU A 254 32.69 -0.16 7.01
CA GLU A 254 32.08 0.46 8.18
C GLU A 254 30.59 0.74 7.94
N ILE A 255 29.81 0.80 9.01
CA ILE A 255 28.43 1.29 9.00
C ILE A 255 28.31 2.39 10.06
N GLU A 256 28.07 3.62 9.62
CA GLU A 256 27.72 4.72 10.52
C GLU A 256 26.21 4.81 10.68
N THR A 257 25.76 5.25 11.86
CA THR A 257 24.34 5.49 12.15
C THR A 257 24.16 6.91 12.65
N LYS A 258 23.21 7.64 12.07
CA LYS A 258 22.78 8.96 12.52
C LYS A 258 21.31 8.90 12.90
N VAL A 259 21.01 9.38 14.09
CA VAL A 259 19.64 9.52 14.58
C VAL A 259 19.30 10.99 14.51
N GLU A 260 18.42 11.36 13.59
CA GLU A 260 17.96 12.73 13.39
C GLU A 260 16.64 12.90 14.14
N GLU A 261 16.67 13.67 15.23
CA GLU A 261 15.45 14.07 15.91
C GLU A 261 14.56 14.87 14.96
N ARG A 262 13.29 14.49 14.89
CA ARG A 262 12.31 15.20 14.09
C ARG A 262 11.40 15.96 15.03
N GLN A 263 11.24 17.24 14.75
CA GLN A 263 10.26 18.07 15.45
C GLN A 263 9.24 18.63 14.47
N ARG A 264 7.97 18.57 14.87
CA ARG A 264 6.87 19.27 14.20
C ARG A 264 6.09 20.02 15.27
N ASN A 265 5.91 21.33 15.10
CA ASN A 265 5.12 22.16 16.02
C ASN A 265 5.47 22.00 17.52
N SER A 266 6.76 21.84 17.85
CA SER A 266 7.28 21.63 19.22
C SER A 266 7.10 20.22 19.83
N GLN A 267 6.66 19.24 19.03
CA GLN A 267 6.58 17.83 19.45
C GLN A 267 7.58 16.95 18.70
N GLN A 268 8.07 15.95 19.42
CA GLN A 268 9.07 15.00 18.96
C GLN A 268 8.39 13.87 18.19
N LEU A 269 8.62 13.81 16.88
CA LEU A 269 8.24 12.68 16.04
C LEU A 269 9.23 11.53 16.26
N PRO A 270 8.88 10.28 15.90
CA PRO A 270 9.84 9.19 15.84
C PRO A 270 11.10 9.65 15.08
N PRO A 271 12.30 9.45 15.65
CA PRO A 271 13.51 9.96 15.04
C PRO A 271 13.73 9.27 13.69
N ARG A 272 14.28 10.02 12.74
CA ARG A 272 14.71 9.46 11.46
C ARG A 272 16.07 8.80 11.64
N ILE A 273 16.15 7.52 11.33
CA ILE A 273 17.41 6.78 11.40
C ILE A 273 18.01 6.76 10.00
N ARG A 274 19.24 7.26 9.90
CA ARG A 274 20.05 7.20 8.70
C ARG A 274 21.22 6.23 8.89
N ILE A 275 21.29 5.22 8.03
CA ILE A 275 22.39 4.27 7.95
C ILE A 275 23.30 4.69 6.80
N ILE A 276 24.59 4.81 7.07
CA ILE A 276 25.59 5.26 6.09
C ILE A 276 26.67 4.18 5.98
N PRO A 277 26.53 3.23 5.03
CA PRO A 277 27.56 2.24 4.78
C PRO A 277 28.76 2.90 4.06
N LYS A 278 29.98 2.48 4.43
CA LYS A 278 31.22 2.85 3.73
C LYS A 278 31.68 1.69 2.87
N LEU A 279 31.47 1.82 1.57
CA LEU A 279 31.86 0.84 0.58
C LEU A 279 33.18 1.23 -0.08
N LEU A 280 34.09 0.26 -0.18
CA LEU A 280 35.26 0.32 -1.05
C LEU A 280 34.99 -0.56 -2.26
N VAL A 281 35.03 0.00 -3.46
CA VAL A 281 34.81 -0.73 -4.71
C VAL A 281 36.13 -0.94 -5.41
N THR A 282 36.43 -2.18 -5.77
CA THR A 282 37.58 -2.53 -6.59
C THR A 282 37.15 -3.28 -7.84
N GLN A 283 37.89 -3.08 -8.93
CA GLN A 283 37.70 -3.79 -10.18
C GLN A 283 39.06 -4.36 -10.60
N GLN A 284 39.13 -5.67 -10.80
CA GLN A 284 40.39 -6.38 -11.11
C GLN A 284 41.51 -6.12 -10.07
N GLY A 285 41.13 -5.90 -8.80
CA GLY A 285 42.06 -5.69 -7.68
C GLY A 285 42.54 -4.24 -7.49
N GLU A 286 42.10 -3.29 -8.31
CA GLU A 286 42.40 -1.87 -8.16
C GLU A 286 41.15 -1.09 -7.75
N ALA A 287 41.31 -0.03 -6.93
CA ALA A 287 40.20 0.82 -6.55
C ALA A 287 39.56 1.46 -7.79
N SER A 288 38.23 1.41 -7.89
CA SER A 288 37.49 1.90 -9.05
C SER A 288 36.51 2.99 -8.64
N GLU A 289 36.71 4.19 -9.18
CA GLU A 289 35.76 5.30 -9.05
C GLU A 289 34.63 5.21 -10.08
N LEU A 290 34.70 4.26 -11.03
CA LEU A 290 33.71 4.12 -12.11
C LEU A 290 32.37 3.57 -11.65
N TRP A 291 32.25 3.10 -10.41
CA TRP A 291 31.05 2.48 -9.84
C TRP A 291 30.52 3.30 -8.65
N SER A 292 30.32 4.60 -8.86
CA SER A 292 29.93 5.53 -7.78
C SER A 292 28.42 5.71 -7.66
N ASP A 293 27.65 5.43 -8.71
CA ASP A 293 26.18 5.37 -8.66
C ASP A 293 25.70 4.11 -7.91
N GLN A 294 25.46 4.31 -6.60
CA GLN A 294 25.11 3.25 -5.66
C GLN A 294 23.68 3.40 -5.19
N ARG A 295 22.84 2.41 -5.51
CA ARG A 295 21.49 2.28 -4.96
C ARG A 295 21.53 1.28 -3.80
N LEU A 296 21.31 1.80 -2.61
CA LEU A 296 21.39 1.04 -1.38
C LEU A 296 19.99 0.75 -0.83
N ARG A 297 19.81 -0.48 -0.37
CA ARG A 297 18.60 -0.94 0.31
C ARG A 297 18.99 -1.77 1.52
N ILE A 298 18.23 -1.66 2.60
CA ILE A 298 18.39 -2.50 3.78
C ILE A 298 17.12 -3.30 3.94
N ALA A 299 17.24 -4.61 4.13
CA ALA A 299 16.13 -5.48 4.39
C ALA A 299 16.29 -6.22 5.72
N ASP A 300 15.19 -6.59 6.36
CA ASP A 300 15.20 -7.57 7.45
C ASP A 300 14.77 -8.96 6.97
N ALA A 301 14.77 -9.94 7.87
CA ALA A 301 14.37 -11.31 7.54
C ALA A 301 12.90 -11.42 7.12
N LEU A 302 12.05 -10.45 7.48
CA LEU A 302 10.61 -10.45 7.18
C LEU A 302 10.33 -9.90 5.78
N GLY A 303 11.36 -9.43 5.08
CA GLY A 303 11.25 -8.82 3.76
C GLY A 303 10.82 -7.36 3.81
N ASN A 304 10.84 -6.71 4.99
CA ASN A 304 10.72 -5.26 5.04
C ASN A 304 11.97 -4.68 4.39
N GLU A 305 11.81 -3.84 3.38
CA GLU A 305 12.92 -3.22 2.66
C GLU A 305 12.80 -1.70 2.73
N VAL A 306 13.90 -1.05 3.14
CA VAL A 306 13.93 0.38 3.42
C VAL A 306 15.09 1.07 2.73
N ASP A 307 14.90 2.36 2.51
CA ASP A 307 15.97 3.26 2.14
C ASP A 307 16.87 3.53 3.37
N PRO A 308 18.20 3.40 3.27
CA PRO A 308 19.12 3.71 4.37
C PRO A 308 18.95 5.12 4.94
N TYR A 309 18.41 6.06 4.17
CA TYR A 309 18.15 7.43 4.62
C TYR A 309 16.92 7.57 5.53
N ASP A 310 15.99 6.62 5.56
CA ASP A 310 14.79 6.65 6.41
C ASP A 310 14.49 5.23 6.94
N CYS A 311 15.44 4.68 7.69
CA CYS A 311 15.40 3.31 8.17
C CYS A 311 14.38 3.14 9.31
N TYR A 312 13.40 2.27 9.10
CA TYR A 312 12.42 1.83 10.10
C TYR A 312 12.51 0.32 10.34
N LEU A 313 13.68 -0.28 10.17
CA LEU A 313 13.85 -1.70 10.52
C LEU A 313 14.06 -1.86 12.03
N SER A 314 13.55 -2.95 12.58
CA SER A 314 13.71 -3.23 14.01
C SER A 314 15.19 -3.48 14.35
N PRO A 315 15.78 -2.73 15.31
CA PRO A 315 17.16 -2.93 15.72
C PRO A 315 17.33 -4.19 16.60
N PHE A 316 16.23 -4.83 16.98
CA PHE A 316 16.20 -6.06 17.77
C PHE A 316 16.30 -7.32 16.91
N GLU A 317 16.23 -7.20 15.59
CA GLU A 317 16.60 -8.29 14.68
C GLU A 317 18.05 -8.76 14.96
N SER A 318 18.31 -10.02 14.64
CA SER A 318 19.65 -10.60 14.78
C SER A 318 20.60 -10.13 13.68
N ALA A 319 20.07 -9.88 12.49
CA ALA A 319 20.79 -9.41 11.32
C ALA A 319 19.85 -8.60 10.40
N TRP A 320 20.45 -7.72 9.61
CA TRP A 320 19.85 -7.09 8.44
C TRP A 320 20.65 -7.49 7.20
N GLN A 321 20.03 -7.37 6.03
CA GLN A 321 20.68 -7.54 4.74
C GLN A 321 20.87 -6.17 4.08
N LEU A 322 22.12 -5.74 3.89
CA LEU A 322 22.45 -4.57 3.09
C LEU A 322 22.64 -5.01 1.63
N LYS A 323 21.79 -4.52 0.75
CA LYS A 323 21.87 -4.74 -0.70
C LYS A 323 22.46 -3.49 -1.34
N ALA A 324 23.55 -3.65 -2.08
CA ALA A 324 24.12 -2.58 -2.88
C ALA A 324 24.03 -2.94 -4.35
N ARG A 325 23.37 -2.07 -5.11
CA ARG A 325 23.29 -2.13 -6.56
C ARG A 325 24.15 -1.01 -7.12
N LEU A 326 25.22 -1.37 -7.82
CA LEU A 326 26.21 -0.44 -8.36
C LEU A 326 26.05 -0.34 -9.87
N PHE A 327 25.98 0.88 -10.39
CA PHE A 327 26.01 1.15 -11.82
C PHE A 327 27.30 1.85 -12.20
N GLN A 328 27.74 1.66 -13.45
CA GLN A 328 28.86 2.40 -13.98
C GLN A 328 28.49 3.88 -14.19
N ASP A 329 29.40 4.77 -13.87
CA ASP A 329 29.24 6.21 -14.07
C ASP A 329 29.30 6.59 -15.55
N GLU A 330 28.85 7.81 -15.87
CA GLU A 330 28.82 8.35 -17.23
C GLU A 330 30.20 8.40 -17.91
N SER A 331 31.26 8.60 -17.09
CA SER A 331 32.65 8.65 -17.53
C SER A 331 33.25 7.27 -17.84
N ALA A 332 32.55 6.18 -17.53
CA ALA A 332 33.00 4.85 -17.89
C ALA A 332 33.03 4.66 -19.42
N SER A 333 33.89 3.76 -19.87
CA SER A 333 33.96 3.39 -21.28
C SER A 333 32.91 2.31 -21.59
N PHE A 334 31.92 2.68 -22.40
CA PHE A 334 30.87 1.76 -22.84
C PHE A 334 31.15 1.26 -24.25
N THR A 335 30.82 -0.01 -24.51
CA THR A 335 30.91 -0.58 -25.85
C THR A 335 29.87 0.03 -26.80
N PRO A 336 30.05 -0.04 -28.12
CA PRO A 336 29.05 0.43 -29.08
C PRO A 336 27.67 -0.23 -28.95
N ASN A 337 27.59 -1.40 -28.32
CA ASN A 337 26.33 -2.10 -28.05
C ASN A 337 25.68 -1.65 -26.74
N GLN A 338 26.40 -0.92 -25.88
CA GLN A 338 25.89 -0.35 -24.63
C GLN A 338 25.54 1.13 -24.76
N ARG A 339 26.08 1.82 -25.76
CA ARG A 339 25.88 3.26 -25.95
C ARG A 339 25.52 3.59 -27.40
N LEU A 340 24.41 4.30 -27.55
CA LEU A 340 23.90 4.84 -28.81
C LEU A 340 24.00 6.37 -28.75
N THR A 341 24.65 6.97 -29.75
CA THR A 341 24.73 8.43 -29.86
C THR A 341 24.04 8.91 -31.14
N ILE A 342 23.20 9.92 -31.01
CA ILE A 342 22.49 10.59 -32.09
C ILE A 342 22.97 12.05 -32.07
N ASN A 343 23.64 12.47 -33.13
CA ASN A 343 24.29 13.79 -33.19
C ASN A 343 23.43 14.82 -33.92
N ASP A 344 23.73 16.10 -33.66
CA ASP A 344 23.19 17.25 -34.40
C ASP A 344 21.65 17.32 -34.41
N MET A 345 21.02 16.99 -33.29
CA MET A 345 19.58 17.04 -33.13
C MET A 345 19.07 18.48 -33.11
N ALA A 346 18.42 18.88 -34.20
CA ALA A 346 17.79 20.18 -34.33
C ALA A 346 16.53 20.28 -33.45
N ARG A 347 16.19 21.51 -33.08
CA ARG A 347 14.97 21.82 -32.34
C ARG A 347 13.71 21.37 -33.10
N PRO A 348 12.82 20.60 -32.45
CA PRO A 348 11.47 20.36 -32.97
C PRO A 348 10.66 21.66 -32.97
N LYS A 349 9.90 21.90 -34.05
CA LYS A 349 8.94 23.01 -34.10
C LYS A 349 7.73 22.70 -33.20
N VAL A 350 6.97 23.72 -32.85
CA VAL A 350 5.71 23.56 -32.12
C VAL A 350 4.80 22.59 -32.86
N ASP A 351 4.16 21.66 -32.13
CA ASP A 351 3.30 20.60 -32.65
C ASP A 351 3.99 19.65 -33.64
N THR A 352 5.32 19.55 -33.59
CA THR A 352 6.08 18.58 -34.39
C THR A 352 7.03 17.76 -33.54
N ALA A 353 7.22 16.51 -33.96
CA ALA A 353 8.26 15.63 -33.47
C ALA A 353 9.21 15.28 -34.61
N THR A 354 10.46 15.00 -34.27
CA THR A 354 11.40 14.32 -35.16
C THR A 354 11.45 12.86 -34.74
N GLU A 355 10.96 11.99 -35.59
CA GLU A 355 11.07 10.55 -35.39
C GLU A 355 12.54 10.14 -35.45
N LEU A 356 12.93 9.30 -34.49
CA LEU A 356 14.25 8.71 -34.41
C LEU A 356 14.05 7.22 -34.66
N SER A 357 14.78 6.64 -35.61
CA SER A 357 14.72 5.19 -35.87
C SER A 357 16.03 4.54 -35.45
N ALA A 358 16.46 4.86 -34.22
CA ALA A 358 17.72 4.42 -33.67
C ALA A 358 17.45 3.43 -32.53
N SER A 359 18.16 2.30 -32.54
CA SER A 359 18.00 1.27 -31.53
C SER A 359 19.34 0.72 -31.07
N LEU A 360 19.30 0.11 -29.89
CA LEU A 360 20.44 -0.45 -29.19
C LEU A 360 19.96 -1.70 -28.45
N SER A 361 20.78 -2.75 -28.43
CA SER A 361 20.49 -3.96 -27.65
C SER A 361 21.69 -4.38 -26.81
N PHE A 362 21.45 -4.60 -25.52
CA PHE A 362 22.46 -5.00 -24.55
C PHE A 362 21.86 -5.89 -23.47
N ASP A 363 22.48 -7.05 -23.23
CA ASP A 363 22.11 -7.99 -22.15
C ASP A 363 20.62 -8.37 -22.10
N GLY A 364 19.98 -8.50 -23.27
CA GLY A 364 18.55 -8.83 -23.37
C GLY A 364 17.60 -7.64 -23.20
N VAL A 365 18.14 -6.43 -22.99
CA VAL A 365 17.39 -5.17 -23.09
C VAL A 365 17.46 -4.67 -24.53
N GLU A 366 16.31 -4.27 -25.08
CA GLU A 366 16.21 -3.60 -26.37
C GLU A 366 15.68 -2.18 -26.16
N LEU A 367 16.50 -1.18 -26.48
CA LEU A 367 16.13 0.22 -26.45
C LEU A 367 15.88 0.69 -27.88
N GLY A 368 14.69 1.23 -28.15
CA GLY A 368 14.42 1.99 -29.36
C GLY A 368 14.07 3.43 -29.00
N VAL A 369 14.88 4.36 -29.49
CA VAL A 369 14.59 5.78 -29.37
C VAL A 369 13.49 6.10 -30.37
N ILE A 370 12.35 6.62 -29.92
CA ILE A 370 11.16 6.84 -30.76
C ILE A 370 11.24 8.21 -31.45
N GLY A 371 11.59 9.23 -30.69
CA GLY A 371 11.62 10.58 -31.23
C GLY A 371 11.93 11.65 -30.20
N ILE A 372 12.13 12.86 -30.71
CA ILE A 372 12.27 14.08 -29.93
C ILE A 372 11.12 15.04 -30.28
N GLY A 373 10.51 15.64 -29.27
CA GLY A 373 9.42 16.60 -29.43
C GLY A 373 9.69 17.90 -28.67
N GLY A 374 8.96 18.94 -29.05
CA GLY A 374 8.97 20.23 -28.38
C GLY A 374 7.58 20.56 -27.85
N ALA A 375 7.33 21.85 -27.66
CA ALA A 375 6.01 22.34 -27.24
C ALA A 375 4.89 21.94 -28.22
N GLY A 376 3.69 21.76 -27.70
CA GLY A 376 2.52 21.31 -28.45
C GLY A 376 2.03 19.92 -28.02
N GLU A 377 1.02 19.44 -28.72
CA GLU A 377 0.48 18.09 -28.54
C GLU A 377 1.20 17.11 -29.47
N ILE A 378 2.04 16.24 -28.91
CA ILE A 378 2.86 15.28 -29.65
C ILE A 378 2.43 13.86 -29.31
N VAL A 379 2.25 13.04 -30.34
CA VAL A 379 1.93 11.62 -30.20
C VAL A 379 3.07 10.79 -30.77
N HIS A 380 3.67 9.97 -29.91
CA HIS A 380 4.69 8.99 -30.26
C HIS A 380 4.06 7.60 -30.32
N GLN A 381 4.28 6.88 -31.41
CA GLN A 381 3.78 5.51 -31.59
C GLN A 381 4.94 4.53 -31.60
N PHE A 382 4.78 3.40 -30.91
CA PHE A 382 5.79 2.35 -30.85
C PHE A 382 5.15 0.97 -30.71
N SER A 383 5.89 -0.06 -31.13
CA SER A 383 5.48 -1.44 -30.92
C SER A 383 6.00 -1.94 -29.57
N SER A 384 5.16 -2.68 -28.86
CA SER A 384 5.57 -3.46 -27.69
C SER A 384 5.50 -4.95 -28.04
N SER A 385 6.54 -5.70 -27.69
CA SER A 385 6.58 -7.15 -27.83
C SER A 385 5.74 -7.88 -26.76
N ARG A 386 5.39 -7.20 -25.67
CA ARG A 386 4.51 -7.77 -24.65
C ARG A 386 3.07 -7.72 -25.13
N THR A 387 2.51 -8.89 -25.43
CA THR A 387 1.05 -9.04 -25.40
C THR A 387 0.57 -8.81 -23.97
N HIS A 388 0.19 -7.57 -23.65
CA HIS A 388 -0.50 -7.23 -22.42
C HIS A 388 -1.81 -8.03 -22.39
N HIS A 389 -1.80 -9.17 -21.69
CA HIS A 389 -2.96 -10.02 -21.58
C HIS A 389 -4.01 -9.31 -20.71
N MET A 390 -5.07 -8.85 -21.38
CA MET A 390 -6.39 -8.48 -20.84
C MET A 390 -6.59 -7.19 -20.04
N TRP A 391 -5.56 -6.43 -19.70
CA TRP A 391 -5.73 -5.06 -19.17
C TRP A 391 -4.81 -4.10 -19.90
N SER A 392 -5.37 -3.07 -20.56
CA SER A 392 -4.58 -1.93 -21.03
C SER A 392 -3.89 -1.34 -19.82
N THR A 393 -2.57 -1.48 -19.73
CA THR A 393 -1.81 -0.63 -18.84
C THR A 393 -1.88 0.77 -19.43
N SER A 394 -2.28 1.76 -18.65
CA SER A 394 -2.13 3.16 -19.02
C SER A 394 -1.44 3.91 -17.89
N GLY A 395 -0.63 4.90 -18.26
CA GLY A 395 0.09 5.75 -17.33
C GLY A 395 -0.25 7.20 -17.64
N ARG A 396 -0.72 7.95 -16.65
CA ARG A 396 -0.97 9.39 -16.79
C ARG A 396 -0.17 10.16 -15.76
N HIS A 397 0.55 11.17 -16.21
CA HIS A 397 1.21 12.15 -15.37
C HIS A 397 0.79 13.56 -15.78
N GLU A 398 0.52 14.43 -14.83
CA GLU A 398 0.10 15.79 -15.09
C GLU A 398 0.82 16.74 -14.13
N SER A 399 1.50 17.72 -14.70
CA SER A 399 2.19 18.81 -14.03
C SER A 399 1.60 20.14 -14.49
N SER A 400 1.97 21.25 -13.84
CA SER A 400 1.58 22.59 -14.33
C SER A 400 2.15 22.89 -15.72
N ASP A 401 3.27 22.24 -16.05
CA ASP A 401 4.10 22.61 -17.19
C ASP A 401 3.98 21.63 -18.36
N TYR A 402 3.37 20.46 -18.17
CA TYR A 402 3.14 19.46 -19.22
C TYR A 402 2.21 18.33 -18.71
N SER A 403 1.70 17.52 -19.64
CA SER A 403 1.02 16.26 -19.34
C SER A 403 1.54 15.12 -20.22
N LEU A 404 1.50 13.91 -19.66
CA LEU A 404 1.91 12.66 -20.30
C LEU A 404 0.77 11.67 -20.16
N ASP A 405 0.43 11.00 -21.25
CA ASP A 405 -0.56 9.93 -21.28
C ASP A 405 -0.02 8.78 -22.15
N ALA A 406 0.21 7.63 -21.55
CA ALA A 406 0.70 6.45 -22.23
C ALA A 406 -0.40 5.38 -22.23
N ASP A 407 -0.73 4.87 -23.41
CA ASP A 407 -1.73 3.83 -23.63
C ASP A 407 -1.08 2.63 -24.34
N PHE A 408 -1.13 1.46 -23.69
CA PHE A 408 -0.50 0.24 -24.18
C PHE A 408 -1.58 -0.72 -24.70
N GLN A 409 -1.82 -0.73 -26.02
CA GLN A 409 -2.87 -1.53 -26.67
C GLN A 409 -2.30 -2.67 -27.54
N GLY A 410 -2.07 -3.83 -26.92
CA GLY A 410 -1.60 -5.00 -27.65
C GLY A 410 -0.21 -4.76 -28.24
N THR A 411 -0.07 -4.80 -29.57
CA THR A 411 1.21 -4.56 -30.26
C THR A 411 1.41 -3.10 -30.66
N HIS A 412 0.45 -2.20 -30.39
CA HIS A 412 0.53 -0.78 -30.71
C HIS A 412 0.36 0.01 -29.41
N SER A 413 1.40 0.72 -29.02
CA SER A 413 1.39 1.60 -27.87
C SER A 413 1.53 3.04 -28.33
N GLU A 414 0.86 3.93 -27.60
CA GLU A 414 0.85 5.36 -27.86
C GLU A 414 1.33 6.09 -26.61
N LEU A 415 2.21 7.07 -26.81
CA LEU A 415 2.61 8.02 -25.78
C LEU A 415 2.28 9.43 -26.28
N LYS A 416 1.31 10.05 -25.63
CA LYS A 416 0.93 11.44 -25.83
C LYS A 416 1.67 12.33 -24.83
N VAL A 417 2.33 13.36 -25.33
CA VAL A 417 3.03 14.39 -24.56
C VAL A 417 2.45 15.74 -24.95
N ASP A 418 1.88 16.47 -24.01
CA ASP A 418 1.35 17.81 -24.22
C ASP A 418 2.14 18.82 -23.38
N VAL A 419 2.83 19.73 -24.06
CA VAL A 419 3.63 20.80 -23.45
C VAL A 419 3.06 22.14 -23.91
N PRO A 420 2.64 23.04 -23.01
CA PRO A 420 2.07 24.33 -23.40
C PRO A 420 3.02 25.14 -24.30
N PRO A 421 2.54 25.82 -25.36
CA PRO A 421 3.38 26.51 -26.36
C PRO A 421 4.38 27.56 -25.82
N LYS A 422 4.17 28.06 -24.61
CA LYS A 422 5.01 29.08 -23.97
C LYS A 422 6.10 28.49 -23.07
N VAL A 423 6.06 27.19 -22.82
CA VAL A 423 6.99 26.49 -21.93
C VAL A 423 8.16 25.98 -22.79
N PRO A 424 9.42 26.34 -22.48
CA PRO A 424 10.57 25.98 -23.29
C PRO A 424 11.06 24.54 -23.04
N LEU A 425 10.13 23.61 -22.79
CA LEU A 425 10.42 22.21 -22.54
C LEU A 425 10.49 21.41 -23.84
N TRP A 426 11.47 20.53 -23.89
CA TRP A 426 11.61 19.51 -24.91
C TRP A 426 11.52 18.15 -24.23
N HIS A 427 11.20 17.14 -25.03
CA HIS A 427 11.18 15.77 -24.56
C HIS A 427 11.83 14.82 -25.54
N VAL A 428 12.46 13.79 -25.01
CA VAL A 428 12.91 12.64 -25.77
C VAL A 428 12.13 11.43 -25.29
N ALA A 429 11.54 10.69 -26.23
CA ALA A 429 10.78 9.48 -25.97
C ALA A 429 11.57 8.26 -26.46
N ALA A 430 11.65 7.23 -25.64
CA ALA A 430 12.18 5.93 -26.00
C ALA A 430 11.28 4.82 -25.47
N HIS A 431 11.35 3.64 -26.08
CA HIS A 431 10.82 2.40 -25.52
C HIS A 431 11.98 1.49 -25.16
N ALA A 432 11.90 0.86 -23.99
CA ALA A 432 12.90 -0.07 -23.49
C ALA A 432 12.23 -1.38 -23.08
N GLU A 433 12.47 -2.43 -23.85
CA GLU A 433 11.97 -3.76 -23.58
C GLU A 433 13.02 -4.59 -22.84
N GLY A 434 12.56 -5.55 -22.03
CA GLY A 434 13.45 -6.46 -21.30
C GLY A 434 14.14 -5.85 -20.08
N LEU A 435 13.81 -4.61 -19.71
CA LEU A 435 14.32 -4.00 -18.48
C LEU A 435 13.96 -4.84 -17.25
N THR A 436 14.96 -5.06 -16.42
CA THR A 436 14.84 -5.65 -15.09
C THR A 436 15.34 -4.63 -14.06
N PRO A 437 15.14 -4.85 -12.75
CA PRO A 437 15.72 -3.97 -11.73
C PRO A 437 17.24 -3.80 -11.81
N ASP A 438 17.94 -4.73 -12.47
CA ASP A 438 19.40 -4.71 -12.65
C ASP A 438 19.84 -3.93 -13.89
N HIS A 439 18.90 -3.36 -14.63
CA HIS A 439 19.17 -2.54 -15.81
C HIS A 439 18.73 -1.10 -15.57
N GLU A 440 19.40 -0.18 -16.26
CA GLU A 440 19.03 1.23 -16.27
C GLU A 440 19.32 1.84 -17.64
N VAL A 441 18.39 2.67 -18.13
CA VAL A 441 18.60 3.49 -19.32
C VAL A 441 18.92 4.91 -18.87
N GLN A 442 20.11 5.36 -19.22
CA GLN A 442 20.57 6.72 -18.96
C GLN A 442 20.58 7.52 -20.26
N LEU A 443 20.04 8.73 -20.22
CA LEU A 443 20.17 9.71 -21.30
C LEU A 443 21.11 10.82 -20.85
N LEU A 444 22.19 11.00 -21.61
CA LEU A 444 23.05 12.16 -21.54
C LEU A 444 22.74 13.08 -22.71
N ILE A 445 22.52 14.36 -22.44
CA ILE A 445 22.26 15.39 -23.45
C ILE A 445 23.43 16.38 -23.40
N THR A 446 24.05 16.64 -24.54
CA THR A 446 25.12 17.63 -24.65
C THR A 446 24.83 18.62 -25.76
N ASN A 447 25.09 19.91 -25.54
CA ASN A 447 25.07 20.89 -26.63
C ASN A 447 26.35 20.80 -27.48
N GLN A 448 26.44 21.57 -28.57
CA GLN A 448 27.62 21.58 -29.44
C GLN A 448 28.91 22.03 -28.75
N ASN A 449 28.78 22.78 -27.65
CA ASN A 449 29.91 23.19 -26.82
C ASN A 449 30.38 22.10 -25.83
N GLY A 450 29.72 20.93 -25.82
CA GLY A 450 30.01 19.84 -24.90
C GLY A 450 29.48 20.07 -23.48
N HIS A 451 28.63 21.09 -23.27
CA HIS A 451 27.97 21.30 -21.99
C HIS A 451 26.83 20.31 -21.82
N MET A 452 26.80 19.66 -20.66
CA MET A 452 25.77 18.72 -20.26
C MET A 452 24.48 19.45 -19.89
N ILE A 453 23.37 19.06 -20.51
CA ILE A 453 22.02 19.51 -20.17
C ILE A 453 21.39 18.43 -19.31
N LYS A 454 21.08 18.76 -18.05
CA LYS A 454 20.45 17.80 -17.14
C LYS A 454 18.96 17.68 -17.46
N PRO A 455 18.43 16.46 -17.60
CA PRO A 455 16.99 16.25 -17.57
C PRO A 455 16.40 16.86 -16.29
N LEU A 456 15.29 17.57 -16.44
CA LEU A 456 14.51 18.07 -15.31
C LEU A 456 13.82 16.90 -14.62
N GLU A 457 13.15 16.07 -15.41
CA GLU A 457 12.36 14.94 -14.91
C GLU A 457 12.45 13.78 -15.89
N VAL A 458 12.37 12.56 -15.36
CA VAL A 458 12.37 11.31 -16.11
C VAL A 458 11.12 10.53 -15.70
N HIS A 459 10.31 10.15 -16.68
CA HIS A 459 9.09 9.40 -16.46
C HIS A 459 9.22 8.01 -17.06
N GLU A 460 9.00 7.00 -16.23
CA GLU A 460 8.95 5.60 -16.62
C GLU A 460 7.50 5.15 -16.56
N MET A 461 6.90 4.87 -17.72
CA MET A 461 5.51 4.44 -17.84
C MET A 461 5.49 3.07 -18.53
N GLY A 462 5.61 2.00 -17.75
CA GLY A 462 5.76 0.66 -18.33
C GLY A 462 7.08 0.52 -19.11
N GLU A 463 6.99 0.34 -20.42
CA GLU A 463 8.16 0.24 -21.32
C GLU A 463 8.54 1.59 -21.95
N ALA A 464 7.72 2.64 -21.77
CA ALA A 464 8.00 3.97 -22.29
C ALA A 464 8.81 4.80 -21.28
N HIS A 465 9.85 5.46 -21.79
CA HIS A 465 10.67 6.40 -21.05
C HIS A 465 10.59 7.79 -21.69
N VAL A 466 10.35 8.82 -20.88
CA VAL A 466 10.29 10.22 -21.32
C VAL A 466 11.22 11.06 -20.47
N TRP A 467 12.20 11.70 -21.10
CA TRP A 467 13.08 12.68 -20.46
C TRP A 467 12.64 14.08 -20.85
N MET A 468 12.27 14.89 -19.85
CA MET A 468 11.92 16.30 -20.01
C MET A 468 13.14 17.17 -19.71
N PHE A 469 13.42 18.19 -20.51
CA PHE A 469 14.54 19.10 -20.28
C PHE A 469 14.29 20.49 -20.87
N GLU A 470 14.96 21.50 -20.31
CA GLU A 470 14.97 22.86 -20.84
C GLU A 470 16.16 23.04 -21.80
N ALA A 471 15.89 23.65 -22.96
CA ALA A 471 16.92 24.06 -23.89
C ALA A 471 17.27 25.55 -23.66
N GLU A 472 18.52 25.85 -23.31
CA GLU A 472 18.98 27.22 -23.01
C GLU A 472 18.86 28.19 -24.20
N SER A 473 19.01 27.69 -25.44
CA SER A 473 18.88 28.49 -26.66
C SER A 473 18.03 27.77 -27.73
N SER A 474 17.30 28.56 -28.52
CA SER A 474 16.28 28.05 -29.45
C SER A 474 16.83 27.30 -30.66
N ASP A 475 18.11 27.43 -30.98
CA ASP A 475 18.65 27.03 -32.29
C ASP A 475 19.94 26.21 -32.22
N GLU A 476 20.50 25.97 -31.02
CA GLU A 476 21.69 25.13 -30.88
C GLU A 476 21.27 23.65 -30.97
N PRO A 477 21.83 22.87 -31.90
CA PRO A 477 21.55 21.45 -31.96
C PRO A 477 22.25 20.72 -30.81
N MET A 478 21.76 19.53 -30.50
CA MET A 478 22.22 18.75 -29.35
C MET A 478 22.59 17.34 -29.76
N ASP A 479 23.47 16.72 -29.00
CA ASP A 479 23.77 15.30 -29.12
C ASP A 479 23.07 14.56 -27.98
N LEU A 480 22.43 13.45 -28.33
CA LEU A 480 21.78 12.54 -27.39
C LEU A 480 22.62 11.29 -27.28
N SER A 481 23.02 10.91 -26.07
CA SER A 481 23.73 9.65 -25.81
C SER A 481 22.93 8.80 -24.83
N PHE A 482 22.38 7.71 -25.34
CA PHE A 482 21.68 6.71 -24.55
C PHE A 482 22.64 5.61 -24.15
N THR A 483 22.64 5.25 -22.87
CA THR A 483 23.46 4.16 -22.34
C THR A 483 22.58 3.16 -21.59
N ILE A 484 22.65 1.89 -21.97
CA ILE A 484 22.07 0.79 -21.18
C ILE A 484 23.14 0.33 -20.20
N ARG A 485 22.90 0.52 -18.91
CA ARG A 485 23.78 0.09 -17.82
C ARG A 485 23.24 -1.20 -17.21
N LYS A 486 24.14 -2.13 -16.91
CA LYS A 486 23.85 -3.32 -16.12
C LYS A 486 24.49 -3.14 -14.75
N ALA A 487 23.71 -3.39 -13.71
CA ALA A 487 24.19 -3.31 -12.35
C ALA A 487 25.16 -4.44 -11.99
N ARG A 488 25.95 -4.19 -10.96
CA ARG A 488 26.55 -5.21 -10.11
C ARG A 488 25.82 -5.23 -8.79
N ASN A 489 25.39 -6.41 -8.36
CA ASN A 489 24.63 -6.57 -7.13
C ASN A 489 25.47 -7.34 -6.11
N VAL A 490 25.64 -6.75 -4.93
CA VAL A 490 26.30 -7.41 -3.80
C VAL A 490 25.40 -7.32 -2.56
N GLU A 491 25.49 -8.32 -1.70
CA GLU A 491 24.67 -8.40 -0.49
C GLU A 491 25.51 -8.73 0.74
N PHE A 492 25.30 -8.00 1.82
CA PHE A 492 26.00 -8.21 3.09
C PHE A 492 25.00 -8.52 4.20
N THR A 493 25.28 -9.56 4.99
CA THR A 493 24.52 -9.82 6.23
C THR A 493 25.20 -9.11 7.40
N ILE A 494 24.57 -8.07 7.92
CA ILE A 494 25.14 -7.13 8.88
C ILE A 494 24.35 -7.14 10.19
N ALA A 495 25.01 -6.83 11.31
CA ALA A 495 24.32 -6.66 12.58
C ALA A 495 23.60 -5.29 12.60
N PRO A 496 22.39 -5.19 13.17
CA PRO A 496 21.79 -3.89 13.40
C PRO A 496 22.69 -3.03 14.31
N PRO A 497 22.81 -1.72 14.05
CA PRO A 497 23.63 -0.84 14.88
C PRO A 497 23.18 -0.85 16.35
N SER A 498 24.09 -1.17 17.26
CA SER A 498 23.79 -1.29 18.69
C SER A 498 23.29 0.02 19.31
N SER A 499 23.69 1.17 18.77
CA SER A 499 23.25 2.50 19.20
C SER A 499 21.73 2.69 19.09
N LEU A 500 21.06 1.96 18.20
CA LEU A 500 19.61 2.05 18.01
C LEU A 500 18.81 1.34 19.10
N ARG A 501 19.42 0.38 19.80
CA ARG A 501 18.75 -0.34 20.91
C ARG A 501 18.66 0.52 22.17
N THR A 502 19.60 1.44 22.36
CA THR A 502 19.68 2.30 23.55
C THR A 502 18.99 3.65 23.37
N SER A 503 18.59 4.01 22.14
CA SER A 503 17.97 5.29 21.81
C SER A 503 16.44 5.27 21.83
N SER A 504 15.83 4.16 22.24
CA SER A 504 14.38 4.13 22.47
C SER A 504 14.09 4.86 23.80
N PRO A 505 13.37 5.99 23.77
CA PRO A 505 13.14 6.85 24.93
C PRO A 505 12.33 6.18 26.05
#